data_AF-W5NM33-F1
#
_entry.id   AF-W5NM33-F1
#
_cell.length_a   1.000
_cell.length_b   1.000
_cell.length_c   1.000
_cell.angle_alpha   90.00
_cell.angle_beta   90.00
_cell.angle_gamma   90.00
#
_symmetry.space_group_name_H-M   'P 1'
#
loop_
_entity.id
_entity.type
_entity.pdbx_description
1 polymer ?
#
loop_
_entity_poly.entity_id
_entity_poly.type
_entity_poly.pdbx_seq_one_letter_code
_entity_poly.pdbx_strand_id
1 'polypeptide(L)'
;MSKPSQQKPHADQNGVSVIQAQTSGLQQVPQLVPVSPAGGGKAMPPSKSKKSNPDKDSDEYRMRRERNNLAVKKSRMRSKQKAQDTQQRVNELKEENERLEAKIKLLSKELSVLKDLFLEHAHNLADNVQPPSTEAPGPAQNGSGH
;
A
#
# COMPACT_ATOMS: atom_id res chain seq x y z
N MET A 1 53.90 -28.47 36.49
CA MET A 1 53.01 -29.12 35.51
C MET A 1 51.74 -28.28 35.38
N SER A 2 51.55 -27.72 34.19
CA SER A 2 50.71 -26.53 33.93
C SER A 2 49.28 -26.89 33.52
N LYS A 3 48.31 -26.09 33.97
CA LYS A 3 46.91 -26.13 33.53
C LYS A 3 46.76 -25.42 32.17
N PRO A 4 46.06 -25.98 31.17
CA PRO A 4 45.72 -25.23 29.97
C PRO A 4 44.45 -24.39 30.19
N SER A 5 44.61 -23.09 29.99
CA SER A 5 43.56 -22.09 29.86
C SER A 5 42.84 -22.27 28.52
N GLN A 6 41.54 -22.54 28.53
CA GLN A 6 40.73 -22.47 27.31
C GLN A 6 39.99 -21.13 27.26
N GLN A 7 40.45 -20.29 26.33
CA GLN A 7 39.74 -19.09 25.87
C GLN A 7 38.53 -19.52 25.03
N LYS A 8 37.35 -18.97 25.31
CA LYS A 8 36.15 -19.10 24.48
C LYS A 8 36.18 -18.04 23.37
N PRO A 9 35.85 -18.37 22.11
CA PRO A 9 35.64 -17.35 21.10
C PRO A 9 34.26 -16.69 21.28
N HIS A 10 34.24 -15.37 21.14
CA HIS A 10 33.05 -14.52 21.05
C HIS A 10 32.21 -14.95 19.83
N ALA A 11 30.93 -15.27 20.04
CA ALA A 11 30.00 -15.51 18.94
C ALA A 11 29.25 -14.20 18.64
N ASP A 12 29.39 -13.75 17.40
CA ASP A 12 28.89 -12.49 16.87
C ASP A 12 27.39 -12.29 17.04
N GLN A 13 27.06 -11.04 17.35
CA GLN A 13 25.72 -10.46 17.28
C GLN A 13 25.26 -10.41 15.81
N ASN A 14 24.61 -11.46 15.32
CA ASN A 14 23.80 -11.34 14.11
C ASN A 14 22.36 -10.98 14.50
N GLY A 15 22.18 -9.68 14.77
CA GLY A 15 20.89 -9.03 14.81
C GLY A 15 20.19 -9.18 13.45
N VAL A 16 18.92 -9.56 13.51
CA VAL A 16 18.02 -9.59 12.36
C VAL A 16 17.86 -8.14 11.88
N SER A 17 18.57 -7.74 10.82
CA SER A 17 18.35 -6.44 10.18
C SER A 17 16.95 -6.41 9.57
N VAL A 18 16.03 -5.75 10.28
CA VAL A 18 14.78 -5.25 9.72
C VAL A 18 15.16 -4.20 8.67
N ILE A 19 14.82 -4.47 7.41
CA ILE A 19 14.97 -3.51 6.33
C ILE A 19 13.95 -2.38 6.60
N GLN A 20 14.44 -1.27 7.14
CA GLN A 20 13.72 -0.02 7.24
C GLN A 20 13.77 0.64 5.85
N ALA A 21 12.70 0.47 5.07
CA ALA A 21 12.50 1.25 3.86
C ALA A 21 12.25 2.72 4.24
N GLN A 22 13.07 3.59 3.69
CA GLN A 22 13.03 5.03 3.89
C GLN A 22 12.00 5.59 2.90
N THR A 23 10.83 6.00 3.37
CA THR A 23 9.87 6.78 2.58
C THR A 23 9.87 8.21 3.11
N SER A 24 10.71 9.05 2.51
CA SER A 24 10.66 10.51 2.64
C SER A 24 9.42 11.02 1.93
N GLY A 25 8.36 11.28 2.69
CA GLY A 25 7.12 11.91 2.24
C GLY A 25 6.27 12.30 3.45
N LEU A 26 6.14 13.59 3.69
CA LEU A 26 5.40 14.16 4.82
C LEU A 26 3.92 13.74 4.77
N GLN A 27 3.51 12.85 5.68
CA GLN A 27 2.14 12.78 6.17
C GLN A 27 2.14 12.22 7.59
N GLN A 28 1.61 13.02 8.51
CA GLN A 28 1.57 12.77 9.94
C GLN A 28 0.63 11.59 10.24
N VAL A 29 1.20 10.45 10.61
CA VAL A 29 0.44 9.31 11.13
C VAL A 29 0.01 9.64 12.56
N PRO A 30 -1.28 9.53 12.92
CA PRO A 30 -1.72 9.71 14.31
C PRO A 30 -0.98 8.72 15.21
N GLN A 31 -0.37 9.20 16.29
CA GLN A 31 0.20 8.33 17.33
C GLN A 31 -0.92 7.46 17.92
N LEU A 32 -0.92 6.18 17.55
CA LEU A 32 -1.75 5.18 18.20
C LEU A 32 -1.15 4.91 19.58
N VAL A 33 -1.77 5.48 20.60
CA VAL A 33 -1.60 5.04 21.99
C VAL A 33 -1.87 3.54 22.07
N PRO A 34 -1.08 2.76 22.83
CA PRO A 34 -1.39 1.36 23.05
C PRO A 34 -2.69 1.31 23.88
N VAL A 35 -3.80 0.99 23.21
CA VAL A 35 -5.00 0.52 23.91
C VAL A 35 -4.62 -0.81 24.54
N SER A 36 -4.32 -0.74 25.84
CA SER A 36 -4.28 -1.90 26.72
C SER A 36 -5.58 -2.69 26.52
N PRO A 37 -5.53 -4.00 26.23
CA PRO A 37 -6.72 -4.81 26.27
C PRO A 37 -7.13 -4.96 27.74
N ALA A 38 -8.01 -4.06 28.19
CA ALA A 38 -8.88 -4.29 29.32
C ALA A 38 -9.91 -5.36 28.91
N GLY A 39 -9.45 -6.60 28.88
CA GLY A 39 -10.22 -7.79 28.53
C GLY A 39 -9.68 -8.95 29.33
N GLY A 40 -10.03 -8.98 30.61
CA GLY A 40 -9.58 -9.97 31.59
C GLY A 40 -10.06 -11.37 31.25
N GLY A 41 -9.21 -12.10 30.53
CA GLY A 41 -9.16 -13.56 30.59
C GLY A 41 -7.79 -13.94 31.14
N LYS A 42 -7.66 -14.00 32.47
CA LYS A 42 -6.46 -14.57 33.09
C LYS A 42 -6.42 -16.05 32.70
N ALA A 43 -5.69 -16.39 31.64
CA ALA A 43 -5.25 -17.76 31.43
C ALA A 43 -4.47 -18.15 32.69
N MET A 44 -5.04 -19.02 33.52
CA MET A 44 -4.39 -19.51 34.71
C MET A 44 -3.04 -20.10 34.30
N PRO A 45 -1.93 -19.76 34.98
CA PRO A 45 -0.67 -20.42 34.70
C PRO A 45 -0.87 -21.92 34.98
N PRO A 46 -0.43 -22.83 34.09
CA PRO A 46 -0.51 -24.25 34.37
C PRO A 46 0.15 -24.50 35.72
N SER A 47 -0.59 -25.16 36.60
CA SER A 47 -0.18 -25.49 37.95
C SER A 47 1.26 -26.01 37.93
N LYS A 48 2.08 -25.49 38.85
CA LYS A 48 3.48 -25.93 39.05
C LYS A 48 3.47 -27.38 39.53
N SER A 49 3.21 -28.34 38.65
CA SER A 49 3.69 -29.69 38.85
C SER A 49 5.21 -29.62 38.88
N LYS A 50 5.81 -30.18 39.93
CA LYS A 50 7.26 -30.36 40.07
C LYS A 50 7.80 -30.81 38.72
N LYS A 51 8.55 -29.94 38.04
CA LYS A 51 9.32 -30.29 36.84
C LYS A 51 10.37 -31.28 37.30
N SER A 52 10.08 -32.58 37.22
CA SER A 52 11.15 -33.55 37.05
C SER A 52 11.88 -33.11 35.79
N ASN A 53 13.21 -32.98 35.86
CA ASN A 53 13.99 -32.80 34.66
C ASN A 53 13.64 -33.97 33.74
N PRO A 54 13.04 -33.74 32.55
CA PRO A 54 12.81 -34.83 31.64
C PRO A 54 14.18 -35.40 31.30
N ASP A 55 14.33 -36.71 31.48
CA ASP A 55 15.52 -37.42 31.07
C ASP A 55 15.71 -37.16 29.57
N LYS A 56 16.85 -36.55 29.22
CA LYS A 56 17.13 -36.09 27.86
C LYS A 56 17.30 -37.25 26.88
N ASP A 57 17.59 -38.44 27.41
CA ASP A 57 17.77 -39.66 26.63
C ASP A 57 16.49 -40.51 26.58
N SER A 58 15.39 -40.05 27.20
CA SER A 58 14.10 -40.73 27.08
C SER A 58 13.52 -40.62 25.67
N ASP A 59 12.92 -41.72 25.20
CA ASP A 59 12.20 -41.74 23.92
C ASP A 59 11.09 -40.69 23.85
N GLU A 60 10.43 -40.42 24.99
CA GLU A 60 9.42 -39.37 25.09
C GLU A 60 9.99 -37.98 24.82
N TYR A 61 11.17 -37.66 25.38
CA TYR A 61 11.85 -36.40 25.09
C TYR A 61 12.20 -36.30 23.61
N ARG A 62 12.77 -37.37 23.02
CA ARG A 62 13.13 -37.40 21.60
C ARG A 62 11.93 -37.14 20.69
N MET A 63 10.81 -37.83 20.89
CA MET A 63 9.58 -37.60 20.13
C MET A 63 9.03 -36.17 20.27
N ARG A 64 9.09 -35.60 21.48
CA ARG A 64 8.66 -34.20 21.72
C ARG A 64 9.55 -33.21 20.96
N ARG A 65 10.87 -33.44 20.93
CA ARG A 65 11.84 -32.60 20.19
C ARG A 65 11.65 -32.70 18.68
N GLU A 66 11.47 -33.90 18.15
CA GLU A 66 11.19 -34.11 16.73
C GLU A 66 9.92 -33.37 16.29
N ARG A 67 8.83 -33.52 17.06
CA ARG A 67 7.58 -32.79 16.80
C ARG A 67 7.79 -31.27 16.84
N ASN A 68 8.55 -30.76 17.80
CA ASN A 68 8.84 -29.32 17.89
C ASN A 68 9.69 -28.84 16.71
N ASN A 69 10.72 -29.59 16.31
CA ASN A 69 11.56 -29.26 15.17
C ASN A 69 10.71 -29.17 13.88
N LEU A 70 9.78 -30.10 13.68
CA LEU A 70 8.83 -30.05 12.56
C LEU A 70 7.91 -28.83 12.65
N ALA A 71 7.37 -28.53 13.83
CA ALA A 71 6.51 -27.36 14.04
C ALA A 71 7.23 -26.04 13.75
N VAL A 72 8.49 -25.91 14.19
CA VAL A 72 9.33 -24.74 13.94
C VAL A 72 9.61 -24.61 12.44
N LYS A 73 10.00 -25.71 11.77
CA LYS A 73 10.22 -25.70 10.31
C LYS A 73 8.94 -25.25 9.58
N LYS A 74 7.78 -25.81 9.95
CA LYS A 74 6.48 -25.43 9.38
C LYS A 74 6.15 -23.95 9.61
N SER A 75 6.37 -23.45 10.83
CA SER A 75 6.14 -22.05 11.18
C SER A 75 7.02 -21.11 10.36
N ARG A 76 8.33 -21.41 10.25
CA ARG A 76 9.28 -20.63 9.44
C ARG A 76 8.89 -20.62 7.96
N MET A 77 8.56 -21.78 7.39
CA MET A 77 8.12 -21.86 6.00
C MET A 77 6.84 -21.05 5.77
N ARG A 78 5.86 -21.13 6.68
CA ARG A 78 4.63 -20.34 6.57
C ARG A 78 4.90 -18.84 6.61
N SER A 79 5.79 -18.37 7.48
CA SER A 79 6.16 -16.95 7.53
C SER A 79 6.88 -16.51 6.25
N LYS A 80 7.79 -17.34 5.72
CA LYS A 80 8.47 -17.08 4.45
C LYS A 80 7.49 -17.01 3.28
N GLN A 81 6.57 -17.99 3.20
CA GLN A 81 5.55 -18.02 2.16
C GLN A 81 4.66 -16.77 2.24
N LYS A 82 4.19 -16.40 3.44
CA LYS A 82 3.37 -15.20 3.62
C LYS A 82 4.09 -13.92 3.15
N ALA A 83 5.39 -13.80 3.41
CA ALA A 83 6.18 -12.68 2.93
C ALA A 83 6.28 -12.67 1.39
N GLN A 84 6.49 -13.84 0.77
CA GLN A 84 6.51 -13.98 -0.69
C GLN A 84 5.16 -13.65 -1.31
N ASP A 85 4.06 -14.20 -0.78
CA ASP A 85 2.69 -13.95 -1.26
C ASP A 85 2.35 -12.45 -1.16
N THR A 86 2.76 -11.80 -0.07
CA THR A 86 2.54 -10.36 0.10
C THR A 86 3.34 -9.56 -0.94
N GLN A 87 4.59 -9.93 -1.20
CA GLN A 87 5.40 -9.26 -2.22
C GLN A 87 4.81 -9.45 -3.62
N GLN A 88 4.35 -10.65 -3.94
CA GLN A 88 3.67 -10.92 -5.19
C GLN A 88 2.40 -10.08 -5.32
N ARG A 89 1.58 -10.01 -4.27
CA ARG A 89 0.36 -9.22 -4.26
C ARG A 89 0.63 -7.72 -4.47
N VAL A 90 1.71 -7.20 -3.88
CA VAL A 90 2.14 -5.81 -4.10
C VAL A 90 2.51 -5.58 -5.56
N ASN A 91 3.21 -6.52 -6.19
CA ASN A 91 3.58 -6.40 -7.59
C ASN A 91 2.34 -6.44 -8.51
N GLU A 92 1.42 -7.39 -8.28
CA GLU A 92 0.15 -7.47 -9.00
C GLU A 92 -0.64 -6.16 -8.91
N LEU A 93 -0.75 -5.58 -7.71
CA LEU A 93 -1.46 -4.32 -7.50
C LEU A 93 -0.78 -3.14 -8.19
N LYS A 94 0.56 -3.13 -8.28
CA LYS A 94 1.30 -2.09 -9.01
C LYS A 94 1.01 -2.17 -10.51
N GLU A 95 1.11 -3.36 -11.09
CA GLU A 95 0.81 -3.59 -12.51
C GLU A 95 -0.65 -3.24 -12.84
N GLU A 96 -1.59 -3.63 -11.97
CA GLU A 96 -3.00 -3.28 -12.14
C GLU A 96 -3.21 -1.76 -12.05
N ASN A 97 -2.55 -1.08 -11.12
CA ASN A 97 -2.65 0.37 -10.98
C ASN A 97 -2.09 1.09 -12.21
N GLU A 98 -0.90 0.72 -12.71
CA GLU A 98 -0.32 1.28 -13.93
C GLU A 98 -1.26 1.10 -15.14
N ARG A 99 -1.88 -0.08 -15.27
CA ARG A 99 -2.86 -0.36 -16.33
C ARG A 99 -4.10 0.53 -16.21
N LEU A 100 -4.60 0.74 -14.99
CA LEU A 100 -5.76 1.59 -14.74
C LEU A 100 -5.44 3.07 -15.00
N GLU A 101 -4.27 3.55 -14.57
CA GLU A 101 -3.79 4.91 -14.84
C GLU A 101 -3.67 5.16 -16.35
N ALA A 102 -3.13 4.20 -17.12
CA ALA A 102 -3.07 4.28 -18.57
C ALA A 102 -4.48 4.37 -19.20
N LYS A 103 -5.45 3.60 -18.69
CA LYS A 103 -6.84 3.63 -19.16
C LYS A 103 -7.51 4.97 -18.86
N ILE A 104 -7.31 5.51 -17.65
CA ILE A 104 -7.81 6.84 -17.27
C ILE A 104 -7.24 7.89 -18.23
N LYS A 105 -5.91 7.87 -18.44
CA LYS A 105 -5.24 8.82 -19.34
C LYS A 105 -5.76 8.76 -20.77
N LEU A 106 -6.04 7.56 -21.29
CA LEU A 106 -6.62 7.39 -22.62
C LEU A 106 -8.02 8.02 -22.70
N LEU A 107 -8.91 7.63 -21.78
CA LEU A 107 -10.29 8.13 -21.75
C LEU A 107 -10.33 9.65 -21.56
N SER A 108 -9.46 10.21 -20.73
CA SER A 108 -9.35 11.67 -20.55
C SER A 108 -8.96 12.38 -21.84
N LYS A 109 -8.07 11.80 -22.65
CA LYS A 109 -7.72 12.36 -23.97
C LYS A 109 -8.89 12.29 -24.94
N GLU A 110 -9.56 11.15 -25.01
CA GLU A 110 -10.73 10.97 -25.87
C GLU A 110 -11.84 11.98 -25.53
N LEU A 111 -12.10 12.19 -24.23
CA LEU A 111 -13.05 13.21 -23.77
C LEU A 111 -12.60 14.63 -24.10
N SER A 112 -11.31 14.95 -23.99
CA SER A 112 -10.79 16.27 -24.39
C SER A 112 -11.02 16.51 -25.87
N VAL A 113 -10.65 15.56 -26.73
CA VAL A 113 -10.84 15.67 -28.19
C VAL A 113 -12.31 15.87 -28.54
N LEU A 114 -13.21 15.10 -27.93
CA LEU A 114 -14.65 15.28 -28.15
C LEU A 114 -15.11 16.67 -27.70
N LYS A 115 -14.70 17.11 -26.51
CA LYS A 115 -15.05 18.44 -26.00
C LYS A 115 -14.56 19.55 -26.93
N ASP A 116 -13.33 19.46 -27.39
CA ASP A 116 -12.71 20.45 -28.27
C ASP A 116 -13.46 20.50 -29.62
N LEU A 117 -13.82 19.34 -30.19
CA LEU A 117 -14.62 19.26 -31.42
C LEU A 117 -16.02 19.89 -31.27
N PHE A 118 -16.69 19.62 -30.14
CA PHE A 118 -18.00 20.22 -29.85
C PHE A 118 -17.91 21.74 -29.70
N LEU A 119 -16.87 22.25 -29.03
CA LEU A 119 -16.65 23.68 -28.84
C LEU A 119 -16.30 24.37 -30.16
N GLU A 120 -15.46 23.76 -30.99
CA GLU A 120 -15.12 24.27 -32.31
C GLU A 120 -16.35 24.38 -33.21
N HIS A 121 -17.20 23.34 -33.25
CA HIS A 121 -18.46 23.39 -34.01
C HIS A 121 -19.44 24.45 -33.48
N ALA A 122 -19.54 24.62 -32.16
CA ALA A 122 -20.40 25.65 -31.57
C ALA A 122 -19.89 27.07 -31.88
N HIS A 123 -18.57 27.29 -31.89
CA HIS A 123 -17.96 28.57 -32.28
C HIS A 123 -18.22 28.88 -33.76
N ASN A 124 -18.00 27.90 -34.65
CA ASN A 124 -18.29 28.05 -36.08
C ASN A 124 -19.78 28.33 -36.35
N LEU A 125 -20.69 27.76 -35.56
CA LEU A 125 -22.12 28.05 -35.67
C LEU A 125 -22.46 29.48 -35.22
N ALA A 126 -21.79 30.00 -34.19
CA ALA A 126 -21.96 31.37 -33.73
C ALA A 126 -21.41 32.41 -34.71
N ASP A 127 -20.26 32.13 -35.35
CA ASP A 127 -19.65 33.04 -36.33
C ASP A 127 -20.44 33.11 -37.65
N ASN A 128 -21.15 32.03 -38.02
CA ASN A 128 -22.00 32.00 -39.23
C ASN A 128 -23.38 32.67 -39.03
N VAL A 129 -23.68 33.16 -37.82
CA VAL A 129 -24.80 34.05 -37.53
C VAL A 129 -24.24 35.48 -37.42
N GLN A 130 -23.87 36.04 -38.57
CA GLN A 130 -23.54 37.46 -38.65
C GLN A 130 -24.78 38.26 -38.21
N PRO A 131 -24.68 39.23 -37.29
CA PRO A 131 -25.81 40.08 -36.97
C PRO A 131 -26.25 40.80 -38.25
N PRO A 132 -27.56 40.85 -38.57
CA PRO A 132 -28.02 41.62 -39.72
C PRO A 132 -27.52 43.05 -39.53
N SER A 133 -26.74 43.54 -40.50
CA SER A 133 -26.36 44.94 -40.57
C SER A 133 -27.61 45.78 -40.36
N THR A 134 -27.69 46.46 -39.23
CA THR A 134 -28.73 47.45 -38.96
C THR A 134 -28.45 48.64 -39.86
N GLU A 135 -28.88 48.57 -41.12
CA GLU A 135 -29.08 49.75 -41.95
C GLU A 135 -30.23 50.54 -41.30
N ALA A 136 -29.87 51.61 -40.60
CA ALA A 136 -30.81 52.56 -40.05
C ALA A 136 -31.58 53.23 -41.20
N PRO A 137 -32.92 53.33 -41.15
CA PRO A 137 -33.65 54.13 -42.11
C PRO A 137 -33.41 55.60 -41.77
N GLY A 138 -32.64 56.30 -42.61
CA GLY A 138 -32.51 57.75 -42.54
C GLY A 138 -33.90 58.40 -42.62
N PRO A 139 -34.23 59.37 -41.76
CA PRO A 139 -35.55 59.99 -41.80
C PRO A 139 -35.64 60.85 -43.06
N ALA A 140 -36.60 60.51 -43.92
CA ALA A 140 -37.04 61.35 -45.02
C ALA A 140 -37.50 62.72 -44.46
N GLN A 141 -36.82 63.79 -44.85
CA GLN A 141 -37.37 65.15 -44.77
C GLN A 141 -37.82 65.55 -46.16
N ASN A 142 -39.11 65.32 -46.41
CA ASN A 142 -39.88 65.91 -47.51
C ASN A 142 -40.31 67.33 -47.09
N GLY A 143 -40.33 68.26 -48.04
CA GLY A 143 -40.25 69.70 -47.80
C GLY A 143 -41.54 70.44 -47.42
N SER A 144 -41.41 71.76 -47.27
CA SER A 144 -42.30 72.82 -47.79
C SER A 144 -42.16 74.10 -46.97
N GLY A 145 -42.19 75.26 -47.64
CA GLY A 145 -42.41 76.55 -46.98
C GLY A 145 -41.68 77.70 -47.67
N HIS A 146 -42.46 78.63 -48.23
CA HIS A 146 -42.05 79.84 -48.94
C HIS A 146 -41.14 80.80 -48.18
#